data_AF-A0A7W0A6R9-F1
#
_entry.id   AF-A0A7W0A6R9-F1
#
_cell.length_a   1.000
_cell.length_b   1.000
_cell.length_c   1.000
_cell.angle_alpha   90.00
_cell.angle_beta   90.00
_cell.angle_gamma   90.00
#
_symmetry.space_group_name_H-M   'P 1'
#
loop_
_entity.id
_entity.type
_entity.pdbx_description
1 polymer ?
#
loop_
_entity_poly.entity_id
_entity_poly.type
_entity_poly.pdbx_seq_one_letter_code
_entity_poly.pdbx_strand_id
1 'polypeptide(L)'
;MSATVPSQRTAPDWAVWQPSVPYSLGAEEEVMLLNPHNWSLAQAIDRVLPALPEDLAAHVTPETHGGALELRTGVHSTVSGV
;
A
#
# COMPACT_ATOMS: atom_id res chain seq x y z
N MET A 1 5.79 -5.73 52.81
CA MET A 1 5.62 -6.40 51.50
C MET A 1 5.62 -5.31 50.43
N SER A 2 6.73 -5.11 49.72
CA SER A 2 6.79 -4.13 48.63
C SER A 2 6.37 -4.80 47.32
N ALA A 3 5.36 -4.23 46.67
CA ALA A 3 4.95 -4.66 45.35
C ALA A 3 5.97 -4.19 44.31
N THR A 4 6.55 -5.14 43.56
CA THR A 4 7.38 -4.85 42.40
C THR A 4 6.49 -4.25 41.31
N VAL A 5 6.72 -2.99 40.96
CA VAL A 5 6.08 -2.35 39.80
C VAL A 5 6.70 -2.98 38.54
N PRO A 6 5.92 -3.57 37.63
CA PRO A 6 6.48 -4.14 36.41
C PRO A 6 7.10 -3.01 35.57
N SER A 7 8.35 -3.21 35.14
CA SER A 7 9.04 -2.32 34.21
C SER A 7 8.18 -2.15 32.95
N GLN A 8 7.85 -0.90 32.59
CA GLN A 8 7.22 -0.61 31.30
C GLN A 8 8.10 -1.18 30.20
N ARG A 9 7.57 -2.12 29.40
CA ARG A 9 8.27 -2.58 28.20
C ARG A 9 8.24 -1.44 27.19
N THR A 10 9.41 -0.88 26.88
CA THR A 10 9.55 0.04 25.75
C THR A 10 9.11 -0.68 24.47
N ALA A 11 8.28 -0.03 23.66
CA ALA A 11 7.90 -0.55 22.36
C ALA A 11 9.14 -0.63 21.46
N PRO A 12 9.27 -1.65 20.59
CA PRO A 12 10.33 -1.68 19.59
C PRO A 12 10.15 -0.54 18.58
N ASP A 13 11.24 -0.09 17.95
CA ASP A 13 11.23 1.09 17.07
C ASP A 13 10.18 1.00 15.94
N TRP A 14 9.95 -0.19 15.38
CA TRP A 14 8.95 -0.41 14.33
C TRP A 14 7.51 -0.21 14.81
N ALA A 15 7.26 -0.24 16.12
CA ALA A 15 5.94 -0.06 16.72
C ALA A 15 5.67 1.40 17.17
N VAL A 16 6.63 2.30 16.95
CA VAL A 16 6.49 3.72 17.26
C VAL A 16 6.02 4.46 16.01
N TRP A 17 4.82 5.06 16.08
CA TRP A 17 4.27 5.88 15.00
C TRP A 17 5.20 7.07 14.71
N GLN A 18 5.47 7.29 13.43
CA GLN A 18 6.19 8.48 12.99
C GLN A 18 5.25 9.70 12.96
N PRO A 19 5.73 10.89 13.35
CA PRO A 19 4.94 12.11 13.21
C PRO A 19 4.63 12.39 11.74
N SER A 20 3.42 12.85 11.45
CA SER A 20 2.96 13.23 10.11
C SER A 20 2.33 14.61 10.09
N VAL A 21 2.08 15.16 8.90
CA VAL A 21 1.30 16.39 8.74
C VAL A 21 -0.17 16.07 9.08
N PRO A 22 -0.80 16.78 10.04
CA PRO A 22 -2.19 16.51 10.41
C PRO A 22 -3.13 16.57 9.20
N TYR A 23 -4.00 15.56 9.09
CA TYR A 23 -5.01 15.45 8.03
C TYR A 23 -4.46 15.35 6.59
N SER A 24 -3.18 15.00 6.42
CA SER A 24 -2.70 14.59 5.10
C SER A 24 -3.28 13.23 4.69
N LEU A 25 -3.47 13.03 3.39
CA LEU A 25 -4.14 11.86 2.82
C LEU A 25 -3.28 11.23 1.73
N GLY A 26 -3.28 9.91 1.66
CA GLY A 26 -2.87 9.13 0.49
C GLY A 26 -3.88 8.01 0.31
N ALA A 27 -4.05 7.54 -0.93
CA ALA A 27 -4.92 6.42 -1.24
C ALA A 27 -4.15 5.31 -1.95
N GLU A 28 -4.57 4.09 -1.65
CA GLU A 28 -4.14 2.86 -2.30
C GLU A 28 -5.39 2.13 -2.79
N GLU A 29 -5.35 1.61 -4.02
CA GLU A 29 -6.42 0.82 -4.61
C GLU A 29 -5.84 -0.47 -5.20
N GLU A 30 -6.28 -1.61 -4.70
CA GLU A 30 -5.92 -2.92 -5.24
C GLU A 30 -6.92 -3.35 -6.32
N VAL A 31 -6.42 -3.59 -7.53
CA VAL A 31 -7.23 -4.04 -8.66
C VAL A 31 -6.82 -5.43 -9.13
N MET A 32 -7.82 -6.20 -9.56
CA MET A 32 -7.63 -7.57 -10.02
C MET A 32 -7.43 -7.60 -11.54
N LEU A 33 -6.39 -8.30 -11.98
CA LEU A 33 -6.16 -8.62 -13.39
C LEU A 33 -7.06 -9.77 -13.80
N LEU A 34 -7.91 -9.55 -14.79
CA LEU A 34 -8.86 -10.55 -15.28
C LEU A 34 -8.51 -10.97 -16.70
N ASN A 35 -8.66 -12.26 -17.00
CA ASN A 35 -8.60 -12.75 -18.37
C ASN A 35 -9.88 -12.30 -19.11
N PRO A 36 -9.76 -11.56 -20.23
CA PRO A 36 -10.91 -10.96 -20.90
C PRO A 36 -11.87 -11.97 -21.54
N HIS A 37 -11.44 -13.22 -21.76
CA HIS A 37 -12.27 -14.22 -22.43
C HIS A 37 -13.22 -14.95 -21.48
N ASN A 38 -12.87 -15.06 -20.20
CA ASN A 38 -13.59 -15.88 -19.23
C ASN A 38 -13.72 -15.24 -17.83
N TRP A 39 -13.16 -14.04 -17.64
CA TRP A 39 -13.16 -13.28 -16.38
C TRP A 39 -12.52 -14.00 -15.19
N SER A 40 -11.71 -15.04 -15.44
CA SER A 40 -10.91 -15.64 -14.39
C SER A 40 -9.77 -14.72 -13.97
N LEU A 41 -9.37 -14.78 -12.69
CA LEU A 41 -8.18 -14.11 -12.20
C LEU A 41 -6.94 -14.51 -13.01
N ALA A 42 -6.28 -13.54 -13.63
CA ALA A 42 -5.12 -13.73 -14.47
C ALA A 42 -3.83 -13.49 -13.68
N GLN A 43 -2.99 -14.51 -13.53
CA GLN A 43 -1.66 -14.39 -12.91
C GLN A 43 -0.67 -13.79 -13.92
N ALA A 44 -0.79 -12.50 -14.20
CA ALA A 44 -0.15 -11.84 -15.32
C ALA A 44 0.66 -10.59 -14.96
N ILE A 45 0.94 -10.35 -13.67
CA ILE A 45 1.63 -9.13 -13.20
C ILE A 45 2.98 -8.89 -13.90
N ASP A 46 3.77 -9.95 -14.10
CA ASP A 46 5.09 -9.88 -14.73
C ASP A 46 5.02 -9.44 -16.20
N ARG A 47 3.85 -9.58 -16.84
CA ARG A 47 3.59 -9.08 -18.19
C ARG A 47 3.00 -7.67 -18.16
N VAL A 48 2.14 -7.36 -17.19
CA VAL A 48 1.42 -6.09 -17.12
C VAL A 48 2.35 -4.96 -16.69
N LEU A 49 3.13 -5.13 -15.62
CA LEU A 49 3.98 -4.05 -15.09
C LEU A 49 4.97 -3.49 -16.10
N PRO A 50 5.73 -4.32 -16.86
CA PRO A 50 6.67 -3.78 -17.84
C PRO A 50 6.01 -3.11 -19.05
N ALA A 51 4.71 -3.31 -19.24
CA ALA A 51 3.95 -2.75 -20.34
C ALA A 51 3.21 -1.45 -19.97
N LEU A 52 3.29 -1.01 -18.72
CA LEU A 52 2.64 0.23 -18.29
C LEU A 52 3.32 1.46 -18.92
N PRO A 53 2.54 2.48 -19.31
CA PRO A 53 3.06 3.81 -19.59
C PRO A 53 3.89 4.35 -18.42
N GLU A 54 4.93 5.13 -18.70
CA GLU A 54 5.88 5.63 -17.68
C GLU A 54 5.20 6.44 -16.57
N ASP A 55 4.23 7.28 -16.95
CA ASP A 55 3.43 8.07 -16.04
C ASP A 55 2.62 7.20 -15.08
N LEU A 56 2.06 6.09 -15.54
CA LEU A 56 1.32 5.15 -14.68
C LEU A 56 2.24 4.24 -13.87
N ALA A 57 3.37 3.81 -14.44
CA ALA A 57 4.31 2.89 -13.79
C ALA A 57 4.87 3.46 -12.46
N ALA A 58 5.00 4.79 -12.36
CA ALA A 58 5.44 5.45 -11.13
C ALA A 58 4.45 5.29 -9.94
N HIS A 59 3.19 4.98 -10.25
CA HIS A 59 2.07 4.88 -9.30
C HIS A 59 1.59 3.44 -9.10
N VAL A 60 2.24 2.45 -9.72
CA VAL A 60 1.80 1.05 -9.65
C VAL A 60 2.86 0.17 -9.01
N THR A 61 2.43 -0.70 -8.11
CA THR A 61 3.25 -1.68 -7.39
C THR A 61 2.68 -3.09 -7.57
N PRO A 62 3.55 -4.12 -7.59
CA PRO A 62 3.08 -5.49 -7.51
C PRO A 62 2.51 -5.78 -6.12
N GLU A 63 1.36 -6.46 -6.08
CA GLU A 63 0.82 -7.01 -4.83
C GLU A 63 1.35 -8.44 -4.59
N THR A 64 1.11 -8.98 -3.39
CA THR A 64 1.56 -10.30 -2.91
C THR A 64 1.32 -11.45 -3.91
N HIS A 65 0.25 -11.37 -4.72
CA HIS A 65 -0.08 -12.41 -5.71
C HIS A 65 -0.11 -11.82 -7.12
N GLY A 66 0.32 -12.60 -8.12
CA GLY A 66 0.49 -12.12 -9.51
C GLY A 66 -0.79 -11.79 -10.28
N GLY A 67 -1.95 -11.80 -9.62
CA GLY A 67 -3.24 -11.42 -10.19
C GLY A 67 -3.79 -10.09 -9.69
N ALA A 68 -3.06 -9.38 -8.85
CA ALA A 68 -3.45 -8.07 -8.35
C ALA A 68 -2.30 -7.06 -8.50
N LEU A 69 -2.65 -5.80 -8.72
CA LEU A 69 -1.71 -4.69 -8.62
C LEU A 69 -2.31 -3.60 -7.76
N GLU A 70 -1.45 -2.82 -7.12
CA GLU A 70 -1.83 -1.66 -6.32
C GLU A 70 -1.57 -0.40 -7.12
N LEU A 71 -2.54 0.51 -7.12
CA LEU A 71 -2.43 1.90 -7.54
C LEU A 71 -2.28 2.76 -6.30
N ARG A 72 -1.34 3.72 -6.29
CA ARG A 72 -1.15 4.61 -5.15
C ARG A 72 -0.95 6.07 -5.52
N THR A 73 -1.44 6.93 -4.65
CA THR A 73 -1.17 8.37 -4.71
C THR A 73 0.07 8.75 -3.90
N GLY A 74 0.46 10.02 -4.01
CA GLY A 74 1.36 10.62 -3.02
C GLY A 74 0.61 10.97 -1.73
N VAL A 75 1.25 11.80 -0.92
CA VAL A 75 0.64 12.42 0.26
C VAL A 75 0.13 13.82 -0.11
N HIS A 76 -1.14 14.08 0.14
CA HIS A 76 -1.86 15.29 -0.26
C HIS A 76 -2.53 15.97 0.94
N SER A 77 -2.77 17.27 0.85
CA SER A 77 -3.42 18.05 1.94
C SER A 77 -4.95 18.07 1.86
N THR A 78 -5.52 17.68 0.73
CA THR A 78 -6.97 17.64 0.51
C THR A 78 -7.34 16.47 -0.40
N VAL A 79 -8.59 16.02 -0.31
CA VAL A 79 -9.14 14.92 -1.12
C VAL A 79 -9.06 15.20 -2.62
N SER A 80 -9.18 16.46 -3.06
CA SER A 80 -9.09 16.80 -4.49
C SER A 80 -7.69 16.60 -5.07
N GLY A 81 -6.66 16.44 -4.23
CA GLY A 81 -5.30 16.14 -4.66
C GLY A 81 -4.98 14.65 -4.73
N VAL A 82 -5.84 13.81 -4.14
CA VAL A 82 -5.79 12.34 -4.19
C VAL A 82 -6.48 11.90 -5.48
#